data_AF-A0A953SKL6-F1
#
_entry.id   AF-A0A953SKL6-F1
#
_cell.length_a   1.000
_cell.length_b   1.000
_cell.length_c   1.000
_cell.angle_alpha   90.00
_cell.angle_beta   90.00
_cell.angle_gamma   90.00
#
_symmetry.space_group_name_H-M   'P 1'
#
loop_
_entity.id
_entity.type
_entity.pdbx_description
1 polymer ?
#
loop_
_entity_poly.entity_id
_entity_poly.type
_entity_poly.pdbx_seq_one_letter_code
_entity_poly.pdbx_strand_id
1 'polypeptide(L)'
;MYFPLWQKEGKKVVSIPSSDWSEIDRVASLMRVPSRMRNTKILVVRGPQGTAAACDGAQLKERWGAEMIPITVEDTVAAFDAVDPAMAEAEAEAYWLGQAKAIVEPTRQEIVDATRLYLAMKELMIAHGAQAVTSSNCMGAPAKGCLPSAS
;
A
#
# COMPACT_ATOMS: atom_id res chain seq x y z
N MET A 1 -31.81 -5.72 -26.28
CA MET A 1 -30.63 -5.41 -25.43
C MET A 1 -31.02 -4.30 -24.47
N TYR A 2 -30.97 -4.51 -23.14
CA TYR A 2 -31.54 -3.58 -22.15
C TYR A 2 -30.62 -2.40 -21.75
N PHE A 3 -29.42 -2.31 -22.33
CA PHE A 3 -28.41 -1.32 -21.96
C PHE A 3 -28.90 0.15 -21.95
N PRO A 4 -29.68 0.65 -22.93
CA PRO A 4 -30.22 2.02 -22.89
C PRO A 4 -31.27 2.26 -21.81
N LEU A 5 -31.94 1.21 -21.32
CA LEU A 5 -32.87 1.31 -20.19
C LEU A 5 -32.08 1.43 -18.89
N TRP A 6 -31.10 0.55 -18.67
CA TRP A 6 -30.28 0.56 -17.46
C TRP A 6 -29.43 1.84 -17.31
N GLN A 7 -28.98 2.45 -18.42
CA GLN A 7 -28.35 3.77 -18.38
C GLN A 7 -29.32 4.87 -17.95
N LYS A 8 -30.58 4.87 -18.42
CA LYS A 8 -31.62 5.82 -17.98
C LYS A 8 -32.01 5.63 -16.50
N GLU A 9 -31.92 4.40 -16.00
CA GLU A 9 -32.08 4.06 -14.58
C GLU A 9 -30.85 4.41 -13.72
N GLY A 10 -29.81 5.04 -14.28
CA GLY A 10 -28.59 5.43 -13.57
C GLY A 10 -27.70 4.26 -13.13
N LYS A 11 -27.94 3.05 -13.63
CA LYS A 11 -27.17 1.85 -13.26
C LYS A 11 -25.77 1.91 -13.90
N LYS A 12 -24.74 1.54 -13.12
CA LYS A 12 -23.37 1.41 -13.62
C LYS A 12 -23.27 0.16 -14.49
N VAL A 13 -23.24 0.34 -15.81
CA VAL A 13 -23.24 -0.74 -16.80
C VAL A 13 -22.12 -0.56 -17.82
N VAL A 14 -21.56 -1.68 -18.27
CA VAL A 14 -20.54 -1.76 -19.34
C VAL A 14 -21.06 -2.71 -20.41
N SER A 15 -20.88 -2.37 -21.68
CA SER A 15 -21.31 -3.20 -22.83
C SER A 15 -20.11 -3.48 -23.71
N ILE A 16 -19.85 -4.76 -24.00
CA ILE A 16 -18.70 -5.21 -24.80
C ILE A 16 -19.21 -6.19 -25.86
N PRO A 17 -19.32 -5.75 -27.13
CA PRO A 17 -19.72 -6.61 -28.24
C PRO A 17 -18.50 -7.36 -28.78
N SER A 18 -18.03 -8.35 -28.02
CA SER A 18 -16.87 -9.18 -28.41
C SER A 18 -17.19 -10.67 -28.33
N SER A 19 -16.52 -11.45 -29.18
CA SER A 19 -16.48 -12.92 -29.14
C SER A 19 -15.17 -13.47 -28.55
N ASP A 20 -14.24 -12.60 -28.13
CA ASP A 20 -13.01 -12.99 -27.43
C ASP A 20 -13.26 -13.15 -25.92
N TRP A 21 -13.08 -14.37 -25.44
CA TRP A 21 -13.22 -14.72 -24.01
C TRP A 21 -12.20 -14.02 -23.11
N SER A 22 -11.04 -13.63 -23.62
CA SER A 22 -10.01 -12.92 -22.85
C SER A 22 -10.43 -11.47 -22.54
N GLU A 23 -11.15 -10.81 -23.44
CA GLU A 23 -11.73 -9.48 -23.20
C GLU A 23 -12.86 -9.55 -22.16
N ILE A 24 -13.68 -10.61 -22.23
CA ILE A 24 -14.76 -10.88 -21.26
C ILE A 24 -14.20 -11.10 -19.86
N ASP A 25 -13.19 -11.97 -19.68
CA ASP A 25 -12.56 -12.20 -18.37
C ASP A 25 -11.87 -10.94 -17.83
N ARG A 26 -11.13 -10.23 -18.68
CA ARG A 26 -10.48 -8.95 -18.30
C ARG A 26 -11.49 -7.97 -17.70
N VAL A 27 -12.69 -7.86 -18.26
CA VAL A 27 -13.72 -6.94 -17.75
C VAL A 27 -14.50 -7.52 -16.56
N ALA A 28 -14.69 -8.84 -16.50
CA ALA A 28 -15.17 -9.52 -15.29
C ALA A 28 -14.23 -9.28 -14.08
N SER A 29 -12.92 -9.18 -14.33
CA SER A 29 -11.94 -8.79 -13.30
C SER A 29 -12.11 -7.32 -12.87
N LEU A 30 -12.32 -6.39 -13.81
CA LEU A 30 -12.49 -4.96 -13.53
C LEU A 30 -13.75 -4.66 -12.71
N MET A 31 -14.83 -5.42 -12.90
CA MET A 31 -16.05 -5.30 -12.09
C MET A 31 -15.81 -5.57 -10.58
N ARG A 32 -14.69 -6.22 -10.20
CA ARG A 32 -14.31 -6.44 -8.79
C ARG A 32 -13.65 -5.20 -8.16
N VAL A 33 -13.13 -4.26 -8.96
CA VAL A 33 -12.35 -3.10 -8.46
C VAL A 33 -13.17 -2.20 -7.52
N PRO A 34 -14.42 -1.79 -7.82
CA PRO A 34 -15.20 -0.97 -6.89
C PRO A 34 -15.51 -1.66 -5.56
N SER A 35 -15.60 -3.00 -5.55
CA SER A 35 -15.75 -3.77 -4.31
C SER A 35 -14.45 -3.84 -3.53
N ARG A 36 -13.31 -4.02 -4.21
CA ARG A 36 -11.98 -4.02 -3.55
C ARG A 36 -11.68 -2.66 -2.95
N MET A 37 -11.81 -1.57 -3.71
CA MET A 37 -11.55 -0.20 -3.24
C MET A 37 -12.34 0.18 -1.97
N ARG A 38 -13.59 -0.27 -1.85
CA ARG A 38 -14.44 -0.06 -0.66
C ARG A 38 -14.00 -0.83 0.60
N ASN A 39 -13.13 -1.82 0.44
CA ASN A 39 -12.53 -2.59 1.53
C ASN A 39 -11.04 -2.28 1.68
N THR A 40 -10.48 -1.39 0.84
CA THR A 40 -9.07 -0.98 0.92
C THR A 40 -8.88 0.00 2.07
N LYS A 41 -8.04 -0.39 3.03
CA LYS A 41 -7.46 0.48 4.06
C LYS A 41 -6.04 0.86 3.67
N ILE A 42 -5.68 2.13 3.87
CA ILE A 42 -4.39 2.73 3.52
C ILE A 42 -3.79 3.34 4.79
N LEU A 43 -2.65 2.83 5.24
CA LEU A 43 -1.85 3.48 6.29
C LEU A 43 -1.19 4.74 5.70
N VAL A 44 -1.22 5.86 6.41
CA VAL A 44 -0.61 7.12 5.96
C VAL A 44 0.32 7.67 7.04
N VAL A 45 1.61 7.38 6.91
CA VAL A 45 2.67 7.88 7.81
C VAL A 45 2.82 9.39 7.62
N ARG A 46 2.84 10.14 8.74
CA ARG A 46 3.00 11.62 8.76
C ARG A 46 1.86 12.38 8.05
N GLY A 47 0.78 11.69 7.68
CA GLY A 47 -0.41 12.28 7.07
C GLY A 47 -0.24 12.64 5.58
N PRO A 48 -1.37 12.86 4.88
CA PRO A 48 -1.40 13.17 3.45
C PRO A 48 -0.88 14.59 3.17
N GLN A 49 -0.24 14.77 2.01
CA GLN A 49 0.27 16.05 1.52
C GLN A 49 -0.29 16.30 0.12
N GLY A 50 -0.77 17.51 -0.17
CA GLY A 50 -1.37 17.86 -1.45
C GLY A 50 -2.52 18.86 -1.33
N THR A 51 -3.56 18.66 -2.14
CA THR A 51 -4.76 19.52 -2.13
C THR A 51 -5.66 19.18 -0.93
N ALA A 52 -6.41 20.17 -0.43
CA ALA A 52 -7.29 19.97 0.73
C ALA A 52 -8.27 18.80 0.57
N ALA A 53 -8.82 18.59 -0.63
CA ALA A 53 -9.73 17.48 -0.93
C ALA A 53 -9.05 16.10 -1.06
N ALA A 54 -7.72 16.06 -1.21
CA ALA A 54 -6.93 14.82 -1.16
C ALA A 54 -6.45 14.50 0.27
N CYS A 55 -6.25 15.52 1.10
CA CYS A 55 -5.93 15.38 2.52
C CYS A 55 -7.16 15.02 3.39
N ASP A 56 -8.38 15.22 2.87
CA ASP A 56 -9.63 14.88 3.53
C ASP A 56 -9.98 13.39 3.36
N GLY A 57 -9.76 12.61 4.42
CA GLY A 57 -10.09 11.19 4.47
C GLY A 57 -11.59 10.87 4.33
N ALA A 58 -12.49 11.80 4.68
CA ALA A 58 -13.93 11.61 4.53
C ALA A 58 -14.34 11.76 3.06
N GLN A 59 -13.84 12.79 2.35
CA GLN A 59 -14.04 12.92 0.90
C GLN A 59 -13.38 11.78 0.11
N LEU A 60 -12.21 11.30 0.54
CA LEU A 60 -11.56 10.14 -0.08
C LEU A 60 -12.46 8.88 0.05
N LYS A 61 -13.03 8.65 1.24
CA LYS A 61 -13.93 7.53 1.51
C LYS A 61 -15.29 7.66 0.82
N GLU A 62 -15.85 8.87 0.71
CA GLU A 62 -17.07 9.15 -0.05
C GLU A 62 -16.89 8.85 -1.55
N ARG A 63 -15.82 9.37 -2.16
CA ARG A 63 -15.61 9.31 -3.62
C ARG A 63 -15.10 7.94 -4.09
N TRP A 64 -14.21 7.31 -3.33
CA TRP A 64 -13.51 6.09 -3.75
C TRP A 64 -13.85 4.85 -2.91
N GLY A 65 -14.42 5.02 -1.72
CA GLY A 65 -14.73 3.93 -0.78
C GLY A 65 -13.56 3.51 0.12
N ALA A 66 -12.32 3.86 -0.24
CA ALA A 66 -11.13 3.49 0.53
C ALA A 66 -11.06 4.26 1.87
N GLU A 67 -10.43 3.66 2.87
CA GLU A 67 -10.28 4.22 4.21
C GLU A 67 -8.83 4.66 4.45
N MET A 68 -8.67 5.93 4.84
CA MET A 68 -7.39 6.49 5.26
C MET A 68 -7.20 6.28 6.76
N ILE A 69 -6.10 5.63 7.14
CA ILE A 69 -5.70 5.42 8.54
C ILE A 69 -4.40 6.20 8.77
N PRO A 70 -4.43 7.40 9.37
CA PRO A 70 -3.21 8.12 9.71
C PRO A 70 -2.45 7.36 10.82
N ILE A 71 -1.13 7.26 10.67
CA ILE A 71 -0.23 6.74 11.71
C ILE A 71 0.93 7.72 11.91
N THR A 72 1.44 7.79 13.13
CA THR A 72 2.51 8.72 13.50
C THR A 72 3.87 8.18 13.05
N VAL A 73 4.92 9.02 13.10
CA VAL A 73 6.29 8.53 12.83
C VAL A 73 6.76 7.68 14.00
N GLU A 74 6.33 8.05 15.21
CA GLU A 74 6.58 7.41 16.48
C GLU A 74 6.05 5.97 16.50
N ASP A 75 4.84 5.72 15.96
CA ASP A 75 4.30 4.37 15.76
C ASP A 75 5.20 3.51 14.84
N THR A 76 5.73 4.11 13.76
CA THR A 76 6.61 3.39 12.83
C THR A 76 8.00 3.11 13.41
N VAL A 77 8.52 3.99 14.27
CA VAL A 77 9.77 3.77 15.01
C VAL A 77 9.57 2.70 16.09
N ALA A 78 8.48 2.74 16.85
CA ALA A 78 8.16 1.72 17.84
C ALA A 78 7.96 0.33 17.20
N ALA A 79 7.31 0.26 16.04
CA ALA A 79 7.19 -0.97 15.27
C ALA A 79 8.55 -1.47 14.75
N PHE A 80 9.42 -0.57 14.26
CA PHE A 80 10.79 -0.91 13.85
C PHE A 80 11.60 -1.48 15.01
N ASP A 81 11.55 -0.84 16.18
CA ASP A 81 12.31 -1.27 17.36
C ASP A 81 11.76 -2.54 18.02
N ALA A 82 10.49 -2.86 17.82
CA ALA A 82 9.88 -4.12 18.26
C ALA A 82 10.28 -5.35 17.40
N VAL A 83 10.83 -5.16 16.18
CA VAL A 83 11.29 -6.29 15.35
C VAL A 83 12.63 -6.81 15.87
N ASP A 84 12.68 -8.12 16.15
CA ASP A 84 13.91 -8.84 16.50
C ASP A 84 14.98 -8.70 15.38
N PRO A 85 16.17 -8.14 15.68
CA PRO A 85 17.27 -8.06 14.73
C PRO A 85 17.66 -9.41 14.13
N ALA A 86 17.57 -10.52 14.88
CA ALA A 86 17.93 -11.84 14.38
C ALA A 86 16.94 -12.34 13.30
N MET A 87 15.65 -12.01 13.41
CA MET A 87 14.68 -12.27 12.34
C MET A 87 14.92 -11.36 11.12
N ALA A 88 15.27 -10.09 11.34
CA ALA A 88 15.61 -9.18 10.25
C ALA A 88 16.86 -9.64 9.46
N GLU A 89 17.90 -10.12 10.14
CA GLU A 89 19.07 -10.73 9.49
C GLU A 89 18.71 -12.04 8.76
N ALA A 90 17.87 -12.89 9.34
CA ALA A 90 17.48 -14.16 8.69
C ALA A 90 16.66 -13.94 7.40
N GLU A 91 15.70 -13.01 7.41
CA GLU A 91 14.93 -12.60 6.22
C GLU A 91 15.85 -11.89 5.20
N ALA A 92 16.79 -11.06 5.66
CA ALA A 92 17.78 -10.40 4.81
C ALA A 92 18.65 -11.41 4.05
N GLU A 93 19.21 -12.41 4.75
CA GLU A 93 20.02 -13.46 4.11
C GLU A 93 19.20 -14.35 3.17
N ALA A 94 18.02 -14.81 3.60
CA ALA A 94 17.24 -15.79 2.84
C ALA A 94 16.61 -15.22 1.56
N TYR A 95 16.02 -14.01 1.64
CA TYR A 95 15.21 -13.45 0.56
C TYR A 95 15.92 -12.35 -0.24
N TRP A 96 16.73 -11.51 0.41
CA TRP A 96 17.32 -10.34 -0.24
C TRP A 96 18.77 -10.56 -0.69
N LEU A 97 19.66 -10.93 0.22
CA LEU A 97 21.09 -11.11 -0.04
C LEU A 97 21.35 -12.40 -0.84
N GLY A 98 20.79 -13.54 -0.41
CA GLY A 98 20.98 -14.85 -1.05
C GLY A 98 20.36 -14.99 -2.44
N GLN A 99 19.41 -14.12 -2.80
CA GLN A 99 18.80 -14.06 -4.14
C GLN A 99 19.40 -12.95 -5.02
N ALA A 100 20.20 -12.03 -4.45
CA ALA A 100 20.77 -10.93 -5.20
C ALA A 100 21.89 -11.41 -6.16
N LYS A 101 21.71 -11.15 -7.45
CA LYS A 101 22.75 -11.42 -8.47
C LYS A 101 24.04 -10.62 -8.22
N ALA A 102 23.92 -9.42 -7.65
CA ALA A 102 25.02 -8.58 -7.19
C ALA A 102 24.47 -7.51 -6.21
N ILE A 103 25.31 -7.04 -5.30
CA ILE A 103 25.07 -5.88 -4.43
C ILE A 103 26.10 -4.82 -4.84
N VAL A 104 25.67 -3.58 -5.07
CA VAL A 104 26.51 -2.54 -5.70
C VAL A 104 26.69 -1.30 -4.81
N GLU A 105 25.59 -0.78 -4.25
CA GLU A 105 25.58 0.47 -3.50
C GLU A 105 25.31 0.31 -1.98
N PRO A 106 24.27 -0.43 -1.52
CA PRO A 106 23.97 -0.52 -0.09
C PRO A 106 24.89 -1.51 0.63
N THR A 107 25.22 -1.19 1.88
CA THR A 107 25.91 -2.12 2.79
C THR A 107 24.99 -3.24 3.29
N ARG A 108 25.56 -4.34 3.81
CA ARG A 108 24.77 -5.41 4.45
C ARG A 108 23.87 -4.87 5.57
N GLN A 109 24.36 -3.92 6.37
CA GLN A 109 23.57 -3.36 7.47
C GLN A 109 22.36 -2.58 6.95
N GLU A 110 22.52 -1.76 5.91
CA GLU A 110 21.40 -1.02 5.32
C GLU A 110 20.33 -1.95 4.71
N ILE A 111 20.73 -3.12 4.20
CA ILE A 111 19.79 -4.16 3.73
C ILE A 111 19.07 -4.82 4.93
N VAL A 112 19.76 -5.11 6.03
CA VAL A 112 19.16 -5.63 7.28
C VAL A 112 18.20 -4.61 7.88
N ASP A 113 18.57 -3.33 7.96
CA ASP A 113 17.74 -2.25 8.48
C ASP A 113 16.49 -2.02 7.60
N ALA A 114 16.65 -2.04 6.27
CA ALA A 114 15.53 -1.99 5.34
C ALA A 114 14.60 -3.22 5.47
N THR A 115 15.16 -4.40 5.76
CA THR A 115 14.39 -5.62 6.02
C THR A 115 13.63 -5.53 7.35
N ARG A 116 14.26 -4.99 8.41
CA ARG A 116 13.63 -4.71 9.71
C ARG A 116 12.44 -3.75 9.56
N LEU A 117 12.60 -2.71 8.74
CA LEU A 117 11.54 -1.76 8.40
C LEU A 117 10.41 -2.40 7.57
N TYR A 118 10.73 -3.27 6.62
CA TYR A 118 9.74 -4.05 5.87
C TYR A 118 8.89 -4.93 6.82
N LEU A 119 9.53 -5.67 7.74
CA LEU A 119 8.85 -6.49 8.73
C LEU A 119 7.96 -5.65 9.66
N ALA A 120 8.45 -4.52 10.15
CA ALA A 120 7.68 -3.60 10.99
C ALA A 120 6.43 -3.06 10.28
N MET A 121 6.57 -2.64 9.03
CA MET A 121 5.43 -2.11 8.25
C MET A 121 4.45 -3.23 7.83
N LYS A 122 4.93 -4.44 7.59
CA LYS A 122 4.11 -5.64 7.36
C LYS A 122 3.23 -5.94 8.57
N GLU A 123 3.77 -5.93 9.79
CA GLU A 123 2.98 -6.14 11.01
C GLU A 123 2.00 -5.00 11.28
N LEU A 124 2.37 -3.73 11.04
CA LEU A 124 1.43 -2.61 11.09
C LEU A 124 0.27 -2.78 10.08
N MET A 125 0.58 -3.20 8.84
CA MET A 125 -0.44 -3.47 7.82
C MET A 125 -1.37 -4.63 8.23
N ILE A 126 -0.84 -5.69 8.84
CA ILE A 126 -1.63 -6.81 9.38
C ILE A 126 -2.54 -6.32 10.51
N ALA A 127 -1.99 -5.60 11.51
CA ALA A 127 -2.72 -5.13 12.69
C ALA A 127 -3.90 -4.20 12.36
N HIS A 128 -3.72 -3.29 11.39
CA HIS A 128 -4.80 -2.40 10.95
C HIS A 128 -5.72 -3.02 9.88
N GLY A 129 -5.33 -4.16 9.30
CA GLY A 129 -6.01 -4.79 8.17
C GLY A 129 -5.89 -3.96 6.88
N ALA A 130 -4.72 -3.37 6.62
CA ALA A 130 -4.43 -2.49 5.50
C ALA A 130 -3.82 -3.23 4.30
N GLN A 131 -4.07 -2.69 3.10
CA GLN A 131 -3.59 -3.25 1.82
C GLN A 131 -2.60 -2.32 1.11
N ALA A 132 -2.36 -1.12 1.65
CA ALA A 132 -1.34 -0.19 1.21
C ALA A 132 -0.81 0.64 2.38
N VAL A 133 0.41 1.15 2.21
CA VAL A 133 0.99 2.23 3.01
C VAL A 133 1.41 3.36 2.08
N THR A 134 1.25 4.60 2.53
CA THR A 134 1.90 5.78 1.96
C THR A 134 2.62 6.54 3.08
N SER A 135 3.57 7.38 2.69
CA SER A 135 4.38 8.16 3.63
C SER A 135 4.69 9.52 3.02
N SER A 136 4.55 10.58 3.82
CA SER A 136 5.21 11.86 3.56
C SER A 136 6.57 11.99 4.26
N ASN A 137 7.03 10.90 4.89
CA ASN A 137 8.33 10.68 5.49
C ASN A 137 9.23 9.88 4.51
N CYS A 138 10.13 10.56 3.77
CA CYS A 138 11.04 9.95 2.79
C CYS A 138 12.57 10.28 2.93
N MET A 139 13.08 10.81 4.06
CA MET A 139 14.52 11.14 4.30
C MET A 139 15.34 10.32 5.35
N GLY A 140 15.41 10.66 6.66
CA GLY A 140 16.53 10.21 7.56
C GLY A 140 16.40 9.16 8.72
N ALA A 141 15.25 8.84 9.33
CA ALA A 141 15.10 7.99 10.53
C ALA A 141 13.74 7.23 10.59
N PRO A 142 13.68 5.93 10.99
CA PRO A 142 14.73 5.18 11.67
C PRO A 142 15.80 4.58 10.75
N ALA A 143 15.40 4.00 9.60
CA ALA A 143 16.35 3.51 8.59
C ALA A 143 16.63 4.61 7.56
N LYS A 144 17.90 4.77 7.13
CA LYS A 144 18.27 5.70 6.04
C LYS A 144 17.71 5.26 4.67
N GLY A 145 17.27 4.02 4.55
CA GLY A 145 16.47 3.52 3.44
C GLY A 145 14.96 3.58 3.72
N CYS A 146 14.25 4.36 2.90
CA CYS A 146 12.87 4.12 2.45
C CYS A 146 11.62 4.45 3.31
N LEU A 147 11.62 4.68 4.64
CA LEU A 147 10.48 5.39 5.33
C LEU A 147 10.85 6.39 6.47
N PRO A 148 11.56 7.51 6.20
CA PRO A 148 12.24 8.28 7.25
C PRO A 148 12.09 9.84 7.12
N SER A 149 12.62 10.83 7.85
CA SER A 149 12.79 11.15 9.28
C SER A 149 11.77 12.24 9.70
N ALA A 150 11.53 12.37 11.01
CA ALA A 150 10.99 13.59 11.60
C ALA A 150 11.94 14.81 11.46
N SER A 151 11.37 16.02 11.53
CA SER A 151 12.02 17.33 11.73
C SER A 151 10.97 18.35 12.14
#